data_AF-A0A060C4M3-F1
#
_entry.id   AF-A0A060C4M3-F1
#
_cell.length_a   1.000
_cell.length_b   1.000
_cell.length_c   1.000
_cell.angle_alpha   90.00
_cell.angle_beta   90.00
_cell.angle_gamma   90.00
#
_symmetry.space_group_name_H-M   'P 1'
#
loop_
_entity.id
_entity.type
_entity.pdbx_description
1 polymer ?
#
loop_
_entity_poly.entity_id
_entity_poly.type
_entity_poly.pdbx_seq_one_letter_code
_entity_poly.pdbx_strand_id
1 'polypeptide(L)'
;YLPATRRFLAPLYVRPEDIREAAYLAPADRALVERARGPVAATDRDADRIDRDAVWAAKRAALEVIFGAPRSPARQTELDAFVRREGRPLRDFALWCALEEHFDGLERPAEAWDISSALIAGLRLQLADRVDFHIWLQWIADQQVEAAQAAATASGMAIGIMHDL
;
A
#
# COMPACT_ATOMS: atom_id res chain seq x y z
N TYR A 1 -17.21 11.72 -0.85
CA TYR A 1 -15.77 12.05 -0.77
C TYR A 1 -15.39 12.24 0.69
N LEU A 2 -14.88 11.20 1.35
CA LEU A 2 -14.40 11.25 2.74
C LEU A 2 -13.04 10.54 2.81
N PRO A 3 -11.97 11.13 2.23
CA PRO A 3 -10.65 10.51 2.27
C PRO A 3 -10.03 10.63 3.67
N ALA A 4 -9.35 9.59 4.14
CA ALA A 4 -8.51 9.67 5.35
C ALA A 4 -7.35 10.66 5.16
N THR A 5 -6.91 10.86 3.92
CA THR A 5 -5.89 11.84 3.52
C THR A 5 -6.04 12.19 2.05
N ARG A 6 -5.75 13.44 1.69
CA ARG A 6 -5.67 13.89 0.28
C ARG A 6 -4.27 13.79 -0.31
N ARG A 7 -3.28 13.38 0.50
CA ARG A 7 -1.87 13.30 0.10
C ARG A 7 -1.44 11.90 -0.34
N PHE A 8 -1.97 10.88 0.32
CA PHE A 8 -1.55 9.49 0.10
C PHE A 8 -2.65 8.69 -0.58
N LEU A 9 -2.24 7.69 -1.37
CA LEU A 9 -3.11 6.98 -2.28
C LEU A 9 -3.74 5.76 -1.62
N ALA A 10 -4.94 5.41 -2.05
CA ALA A 10 -5.60 4.17 -1.63
C ALA A 10 -4.84 2.96 -2.22
N PRO A 11 -4.28 2.06 -1.38
CA PRO A 11 -3.55 0.89 -1.87
C PRO A 11 -4.42 -0.09 -2.68
N LEU A 12 -5.75 0.06 -2.61
CA LEU A 12 -6.70 -0.66 -3.45
C LEU A 12 -6.39 -0.56 -4.94
N TYR A 13 -5.77 0.53 -5.40
CA TYR A 13 -5.42 0.72 -6.81
C TYR A 13 -4.11 0.05 -7.22
N VAL A 14 -3.28 -0.42 -6.27
CA VAL A 14 -2.03 -1.11 -6.58
C VAL A 14 -2.32 -2.39 -7.34
N ARG A 15 -1.50 -2.65 -8.36
CA ARG A 15 -1.48 -3.87 -9.16
C ARG A 15 -0.33 -4.77 -8.67
N PRO A 16 -0.59 -5.83 -7.87
CA PRO A 16 0.47 -6.63 -7.26
C PRO A 16 1.42 -7.28 -8.27
N GLU A 17 0.90 -7.75 -9.40
CA GLU A 17 1.68 -8.43 -10.44
C GLU A 17 2.66 -7.51 -11.20
N ASP A 18 2.47 -6.20 -11.12
CA ASP A 18 3.34 -5.19 -11.75
C ASP A 18 4.42 -4.67 -10.77
N ILE A 19 4.48 -5.25 -9.57
CA ILE A 19 5.55 -4.95 -8.62
C ILE A 19 6.78 -5.74 -9.02
N ARG A 20 7.90 -5.03 -9.18
CA ARG A 20 9.17 -5.59 -9.65
C ARG A 20 9.60 -6.85 -8.90
N GLU A 21 9.47 -6.84 -7.58
CA GLU A 21 9.83 -7.96 -6.71
C GLU A 21 8.99 -9.24 -6.97
N ALA A 22 7.78 -9.11 -7.55
CA ALA A 22 6.94 -10.26 -7.92
C ALA A 22 7.59 -11.17 -8.99
N ALA A 23 8.46 -10.61 -9.83
CA ALA A 23 9.12 -11.35 -10.91
C ALA A 23 10.09 -12.42 -10.42
N TYR A 24 10.64 -12.28 -9.20
CA TYR A 24 11.69 -13.16 -8.66
C TYR A 24 11.25 -13.93 -7.42
N LEU A 25 9.96 -13.92 -7.09
CA LEU A 25 9.41 -14.70 -5.98
C LEU A 25 9.77 -16.18 -6.13
N ALA A 26 10.08 -16.81 -5.00
CA ALA A 26 10.21 -18.25 -4.94
C ALA A 26 8.89 -18.91 -5.39
N PRO A 27 8.92 -20.13 -5.96
CA PRO A 27 7.71 -20.78 -6.46
C PRO A 27 6.56 -20.88 -5.43
N ALA A 28 6.88 -21.10 -4.16
CA ALA A 28 5.91 -21.15 -3.07
C ALA A 28 5.22 -19.78 -2.83
N ASP A 29 5.99 -18.69 -2.82
CA ASP A 29 5.48 -17.34 -2.62
C ASP A 29 4.67 -16.87 -3.82
N ARG A 30 5.15 -17.16 -5.04
CA ARG A 30 4.35 -16.92 -6.26
C ARG A 30 3.00 -17.64 -6.18
N ALA A 31 2.97 -18.90 -5.75
CA ALA A 31 1.72 -19.62 -5.58
C ALA A 31 0.81 -19.02 -4.50
N LEU A 32 1.35 -18.36 -3.46
CA LEU A 32 0.54 -17.60 -2.49
C LEU A 32 -0.08 -16.37 -3.13
N VAL A 33 0.70 -15.58 -3.89
CA VAL A 33 0.20 -14.39 -4.62
C VAL A 33 -0.91 -14.77 -5.60
N GLU A 34 -0.72 -15.83 -6.39
CA GLU A 34 -1.74 -16.28 -7.35
C GLU A 34 -3.02 -16.77 -6.65
N ARG A 35 -2.87 -17.52 -5.54
CA ARG A 35 -4.02 -17.99 -4.76
C ARG A 35 -4.79 -16.86 -4.09
N ALA A 36 -4.13 -15.76 -3.73
CA ALA A 36 -4.77 -14.61 -3.09
C ALA A 36 -5.88 -13.99 -3.97
N ARG A 37 -5.77 -14.11 -5.31
CA ARG A 37 -6.83 -13.67 -6.25
C ARG A 37 -8.07 -14.56 -6.22
N GLY A 38 -7.96 -15.81 -5.79
CA GLY A 38 -9.02 -16.82 -5.87
C GLY A 38 -10.41 -16.37 -5.41
N PRO A 39 -10.56 -15.75 -4.22
CA PRO A 39 -11.86 -15.33 -3.69
C PRO A 39 -12.60 -14.29 -4.53
N VAL A 40 -11.88 -13.47 -5.31
CA VAL A 40 -12.46 -12.36 -6.09
C VAL A 40 -12.42 -12.59 -7.61
N ALA A 41 -11.72 -13.63 -8.06
CA ALA A 41 -11.48 -13.90 -9.48
C ALA A 41 -12.76 -13.99 -10.34
N ALA A 42 -13.86 -14.47 -9.76
CA ALA A 42 -15.14 -14.63 -10.45
C ALA A 42 -15.83 -13.28 -10.73
N THR A 43 -15.54 -12.24 -9.96
CA THR A 43 -16.18 -10.92 -10.08
C THR A 43 -15.35 -9.91 -10.88
N ASP A 44 -14.16 -10.27 -11.37
CA ASP A 44 -13.27 -9.35 -12.12
C ASP A 44 -13.91 -8.76 -13.39
N ARG A 45 -14.90 -9.44 -13.97
CA ARG A 45 -15.63 -9.00 -15.17
C ARG A 45 -17.03 -8.48 -14.88
N ASP A 46 -17.40 -8.41 -13.60
CA ASP A 46 -18.67 -7.82 -13.18
C ASP A 46 -18.59 -6.30 -13.36
N ALA A 47 -19.39 -5.77 -14.28
CA ALA A 47 -19.44 -4.33 -14.57
C ALA A 47 -20.39 -3.58 -13.63
N ASP A 48 -21.21 -4.28 -12.85
CA ASP A 48 -22.28 -3.70 -12.04
C ASP A 48 -21.79 -3.37 -10.63
N ARG A 49 -20.98 -4.25 -10.02
CA ARG A 49 -20.54 -4.08 -8.63
C ARG A 49 -19.10 -4.49 -8.36
N ILE A 50 -18.41 -3.67 -7.58
CA ILE A 50 -17.09 -3.97 -7.02
C ILE A 50 -17.22 -4.16 -5.51
N ASP A 51 -16.92 -5.36 -5.02
CA ASP A 51 -16.73 -5.61 -3.60
C ASP A 51 -15.33 -5.15 -3.18
N ARG A 52 -15.25 -3.91 -2.70
CA ARG A 52 -13.97 -3.24 -2.39
C ARG A 52 -13.25 -3.91 -1.23
N ASP A 53 -13.98 -4.43 -0.25
CA ASP A 53 -13.40 -5.04 0.94
C ASP A 53 -12.83 -6.42 0.60
N ALA A 54 -13.56 -7.23 -0.17
CA ALA A 54 -13.05 -8.50 -0.68
C ALA A 54 -11.82 -8.31 -1.58
N VAL A 55 -11.85 -7.32 -2.48
CA VAL A 55 -10.70 -6.99 -3.34
C VAL A 55 -9.52 -6.51 -2.52
N TRP A 56 -9.74 -5.67 -1.51
CA TRP A 56 -8.67 -5.22 -0.63
C TRP A 56 -8.06 -6.37 0.16
N ALA A 57 -8.88 -7.26 0.74
CA ALA A 57 -8.39 -8.43 1.46
C ALA A 57 -7.53 -9.33 0.56
N ALA A 58 -7.98 -9.60 -0.67
CA ALA A 58 -7.22 -10.36 -1.66
C ALA A 58 -5.89 -9.69 -2.04
N LYS A 59 -5.92 -8.39 -2.36
CA LYS A 59 -4.72 -7.63 -2.71
C LYS A 59 -3.75 -7.55 -1.55
N ARG A 60 -4.22 -7.27 -0.34
CA ARG A 60 -3.38 -7.18 0.86
C ARG A 60 -2.62 -8.49 1.11
N ALA A 61 -3.29 -9.64 0.99
CA ALA A 61 -2.63 -10.94 1.12
C ALA A 61 -1.49 -11.15 0.10
N ALA A 62 -1.70 -10.77 -1.17
CA ALA A 62 -0.63 -10.80 -2.17
C ALA A 62 0.50 -9.80 -1.88
N LEU A 63 0.15 -8.58 -1.47
CA LEU A 63 1.08 -7.50 -1.20
C LEU A 63 1.97 -7.80 0.01
N GLU A 64 1.45 -8.45 1.04
CA GLU A 64 2.23 -8.89 2.21
C GLU A 64 3.30 -9.93 1.81
N VAL A 65 2.97 -10.86 0.92
CA VAL A 65 3.95 -11.82 0.38
C VAL A 65 5.04 -11.10 -0.42
N ILE A 66 4.66 -10.17 -1.30
CA ILE A 66 5.61 -9.42 -2.12
C ILE A 66 6.50 -8.52 -1.26
N PHE A 67 5.95 -7.90 -0.21
CA PHE A 67 6.71 -7.07 0.72
C PHE A 67 7.81 -7.84 1.45
N GLY A 68 7.54 -9.11 1.78
CA GLY A 68 8.50 -10.02 2.40
C GLY A 68 9.65 -10.44 1.48
N ALA A 69 9.53 -10.25 0.17
CA ALA A 69 10.60 -10.55 -0.78
C ALA A 69 11.77 -9.57 -0.61
N PRO A 70 13.03 -10.05 -0.68
CA PRO A 70 14.19 -9.18 -0.56
C PRO A 70 14.24 -8.19 -1.74
N ARG A 71 14.38 -6.91 -1.40
CA ARG A 71 14.64 -5.85 -2.38
C ARG A 71 16.12 -5.84 -2.74
N SER A 72 16.43 -5.52 -4.00
CA SER A 72 17.82 -5.25 -4.39
C SER A 72 18.33 -3.96 -3.72
N PRO A 73 19.66 -3.74 -3.62
CA PRO A 73 20.19 -2.50 -3.06
C PRO A 73 19.70 -1.22 -3.77
N ALA A 74 19.53 -1.29 -5.09
CA ALA A 74 18.99 -0.18 -5.87
C ALA A 74 17.53 0.12 -5.48
N ARG A 75 16.70 -0.92 -5.34
CA ARG A 75 15.30 -0.80 -4.94
C ARG A 75 15.15 -0.27 -3.51
N GLN A 76 16.03 -0.72 -2.61
CA GLN A 76 16.05 -0.17 -1.25
C GLN A 76 16.44 1.31 -1.25
N THR A 77 17.39 1.71 -2.10
CA THR A 77 17.80 3.13 -2.23
C THR A 77 16.64 4.01 -2.74
N GLU A 78 15.83 3.52 -3.68
CA GLU A 78 14.63 4.21 -4.18
C GLU A 78 13.59 4.39 -3.06
N LEU A 79 13.30 3.34 -2.29
CA LEU A 79 12.39 3.41 -1.14
C LEU A 79 12.91 4.40 -0.09
N ASP A 80 14.21 4.36 0.23
CA ASP A 80 14.80 5.28 1.20
C ASP A 80 14.71 6.74 0.71
N ALA A 81 14.86 6.97 -0.60
CA ALA A 81 14.70 8.29 -1.20
C ALA A 81 13.25 8.78 -1.12
N PHE A 82 12.28 7.91 -1.40
CA PHE A 82 10.85 8.20 -1.21
C PHE A 82 10.55 8.57 0.25
N VAL A 83 11.02 7.76 1.21
CA VAL A 83 10.81 8.03 2.64
C VAL A 83 11.43 9.35 3.07
N ARG A 84 12.62 9.70 2.58
CA ARG A 84 13.24 11.01 2.85
C ARG A 84 12.45 12.17 2.24
N ARG A 85 11.96 12.02 1.01
CA ARG A 85 11.18 13.03 0.29
C ARG A 85 9.85 13.30 0.98
N GLU A 86 9.12 12.26 1.37
CA GLU A 86 7.80 12.41 1.97
C GLU A 86 7.85 12.80 3.46
N GLY A 87 8.89 12.36 4.16
CA GLY A 87 9.20 12.79 5.53
C GLY A 87 8.19 12.32 6.58
N ARG A 88 8.00 13.15 7.62
CA ARG A 88 7.14 12.84 8.78
C ARG A 88 5.68 12.54 8.41
N PRO A 89 5.02 13.27 7.49
CA PRO A 89 3.64 12.98 7.10
C PRO A 89 3.41 11.55 6.63
N LEU A 90 4.35 10.97 5.87
CA LEU A 90 4.25 9.57 5.43
C LEU A 90 4.33 8.60 6.61
N ARG A 91 5.28 8.84 7.52
CA ARG A 91 5.46 7.99 8.72
C ARG A 91 4.25 8.06 9.64
N ASP A 92 3.67 9.24 9.82
CA ASP A 92 2.47 9.42 10.65
C ASP A 92 1.24 8.78 10.00
N PHE A 93 1.09 8.89 8.67
CA PHE A 93 0.01 8.22 7.95
C PHE A 93 0.14 6.68 8.00
N ALA A 94 1.34 6.16 7.78
CA ALA A 94 1.60 4.72 7.87
C ALA A 94 1.38 4.18 9.29
N LEU A 95 1.76 4.95 10.31
CA LEU A 95 1.43 4.63 11.71
C LEU A 95 -0.07 4.64 11.93
N TRP A 96 -0.79 5.65 11.43
CA TRP A 96 -2.24 5.69 11.52
C TRP A 96 -2.87 4.44 10.90
N CYS A 97 -2.47 4.04 9.69
CA CYS A 97 -2.94 2.80 9.07
C CYS A 97 -2.68 1.56 9.93
N ALA A 98 -1.48 1.42 10.47
CA ALA A 98 -1.13 0.30 11.35
C ALA A 98 -1.95 0.29 12.64
N LEU A 99 -2.29 1.47 13.20
CA LEU A 99 -3.13 1.60 14.39
C LEU A 99 -4.59 1.25 14.09
N GLU A 100 -5.14 1.68 12.94
CA GLU A 100 -6.50 1.31 12.53
C GLU A 100 -6.62 -0.21 12.39
N GLU A 101 -5.61 -0.89 11.81
CA GLU A 101 -5.59 -2.34 11.77
C GLU A 101 -5.40 -2.99 13.15
N HIS A 102 -4.55 -2.41 14.00
CA HIS A 102 -4.28 -2.93 15.34
C HIS A 102 -5.52 -2.91 16.23
N PHE A 103 -6.33 -1.85 16.13
CA PHE A 103 -7.56 -1.68 16.92
C PHE A 103 -8.82 -2.19 16.22
N ASP A 104 -8.71 -2.82 15.05
CA ASP A 104 -9.88 -3.39 14.38
C ASP A 104 -10.52 -4.48 15.25
N GLY A 105 -11.82 -4.31 15.54
CA GLY A 105 -12.57 -5.17 16.46
C GLY A 105 -12.18 -5.04 17.94
N LEU A 106 -11.32 -4.09 18.32
CA LEU A 106 -10.91 -3.82 19.70
C LEU A 106 -11.40 -2.46 20.19
N GLU A 107 -11.52 -2.33 21.51
CA GLU A 107 -11.74 -1.01 22.12
C GLU A 107 -10.46 -0.18 22.00
N ARG A 108 -10.56 1.01 21.41
CA ARG A 108 -9.44 1.94 21.26
C ARG A 108 -9.35 2.86 22.50
N PRO A 109 -8.28 2.78 23.31
CA PRO A 109 -8.12 3.63 24.49
C PRO A 109 -8.06 5.12 24.14
N ALA A 110 -8.45 5.99 25.07
CA ALA A 110 -8.42 7.44 24.87
C ALA A 110 -7.00 7.95 24.48
N GLU A 111 -5.96 7.40 25.10
CA GLU A 111 -4.56 7.75 24.81
C GLU A 111 -4.11 7.41 23.38
N ALA A 112 -4.80 6.48 22.71
CA ALA A 112 -4.50 6.09 21.34
C ALA A 112 -4.98 7.12 20.29
N TRP A 113 -5.66 8.17 20.72
CA TRP A 113 -6.05 9.32 19.87
C TRP A 113 -5.00 10.44 19.88
N ASP A 114 -4.05 10.42 20.82
CA ASP A 114 -2.94 11.37 20.87
C ASP A 114 -1.66 10.72 20.33
N ILE A 115 -1.20 11.18 19.16
CA ILE A 115 0.01 10.67 18.50
C ILE A 115 1.29 10.88 19.33
N SER A 116 1.26 11.77 20.32
CA SER A 116 2.38 12.06 21.21
C SER A 116 2.37 11.27 22.52
N SER A 117 1.33 10.44 22.76
CA SER A 117 1.20 9.68 23.99
C SER A 117 2.26 8.58 24.14
N ALA A 118 2.53 8.18 25.39
CA ALA A 118 3.43 7.07 25.68
C ALA A 118 2.92 5.75 25.07
N LEU A 119 1.59 5.55 25.04
CA LEU A 119 0.97 4.41 24.37
C LEU A 119 1.34 4.36 22.88
N ILE A 120 1.17 5.48 22.16
CA ILE A 120 1.52 5.53 20.74
C ILE A 120 3.03 5.38 20.52
N ALA A 121 3.88 5.91 21.41
CA ALA A 121 5.31 5.70 21.34
C ALA A 121 5.68 4.20 21.45
N GLY A 122 5.04 3.46 22.36
CA GLY A 122 5.19 2.01 22.49
C GLY A 122 4.66 1.25 21.26
N LEU A 123 3.45 1.58 20.80
CA LEU A 123 2.84 0.95 19.63
C LEU A 123 3.64 1.20 18.35
N ARG A 124 4.29 2.36 18.21
CA ARG A 124 5.17 2.65 17.07
C ARG A 124 6.34 1.66 16.98
N LEU A 125 6.88 1.21 18.12
CA LEU A 125 7.94 0.20 18.15
C LEU A 125 7.36 -1.20 17.91
N GLN A 126 6.25 -1.52 18.56
CA GLN A 126 5.59 -2.82 18.44
C GLN A 126 5.10 -3.11 17.01
N LEU A 127 4.59 -2.09 16.33
CA LEU A 127 4.00 -2.19 14.99
C LEU A 127 4.98 -1.79 13.87
N ALA A 128 6.29 -1.71 14.15
CA ALA A 128 7.28 -1.18 13.21
C ALA A 128 7.21 -1.84 11.82
N ASP A 129 7.16 -3.17 11.74
CA ASP A 129 7.05 -3.89 10.47
C ASP A 129 5.76 -3.56 9.71
N ARG A 130 4.67 -3.30 10.44
CA ARG A 130 3.39 -2.92 9.82
C ARG A 130 3.41 -1.48 9.32
N VAL A 131 4.05 -0.59 10.07
CA VAL A 131 4.31 0.79 9.61
C VAL A 131 5.15 0.75 8.34
N ASP A 132 6.22 -0.05 8.30
CA ASP A 132 7.08 -0.20 7.12
C ASP A 132 6.33 -0.79 5.93
N PHE A 133 5.41 -1.73 6.15
CA PHE A 133 4.52 -2.22 5.11
C PHE A 133 3.65 -1.10 4.51
N HIS A 134 3.02 -0.26 5.34
CA HIS A 134 2.19 0.85 4.83
C HIS A 134 3.03 1.95 4.16
N ILE A 135 4.25 2.19 4.62
CA ILE A 135 5.22 3.05 3.92
C ILE A 135 5.51 2.49 2.53
N TRP A 136 5.81 1.19 2.46
CA TRP A 136 6.10 0.52 1.20
C TRP A 136 4.91 0.55 0.24
N LEU A 137 3.68 0.36 0.73
CA LEU A 137 2.47 0.49 -0.11
C LEU A 137 2.36 1.85 -0.76
N GLN A 138 2.67 2.93 -0.04
CA GLN A 138 2.64 4.29 -0.61
C GLN A 138 3.73 4.50 -1.66
N TRP A 139 4.92 3.93 -1.44
CA TRP A 139 5.99 3.96 -2.44
C TRP A 139 5.61 3.20 -3.72
N ILE A 140 5.02 2.01 -3.59
CA ILE A 140 4.56 1.25 -4.76
C ILE A 140 3.45 1.98 -5.52
N ALA A 141 2.50 2.58 -4.80
CA ALA A 141 1.44 3.37 -5.42
C ALA A 141 1.99 4.59 -6.17
N ASP A 142 2.95 5.31 -5.58
CA ASP A 142 3.66 6.43 -6.20
C ASP A 142 4.32 6.01 -7.52
N GLN A 143 5.06 4.89 -7.51
CA GLN A 143 5.73 4.38 -8.70
C GLN A 143 4.76 3.96 -9.81
N GLN A 144 3.64 3.32 -9.46
CA GLN A 144 2.66 2.89 -10.47
C GLN A 144 1.93 4.09 -11.09
N VAL A 145 1.66 5.15 -10.31
CA VAL A 145 1.12 6.40 -10.85
C VAL A 145 2.13 7.10 -11.76
N GLU A 146 3.39 7.18 -11.34
CA GLU A 146 4.46 7.75 -12.17
C GLU A 146 4.62 7.01 -13.50
N ALA A 147 4.62 5.67 -13.47
CA ALA A 147 4.70 4.84 -14.66
C ALA A 147 3.49 5.06 -15.59
N ALA A 148 2.28 5.16 -15.03
CA ALA A 148 1.08 5.43 -15.80
C ALA A 148 1.12 6.82 -16.47
N GLN A 149 1.60 7.85 -15.75
CA GLN A 149 1.78 9.20 -16.30
C GLN A 149 2.82 9.23 -17.43
N ALA A 150 3.95 8.54 -17.23
CA ALA A 150 4.99 8.44 -18.25
C ALA A 150 4.47 7.74 -19.51
N ALA A 151 3.72 6.64 -19.36
CA ALA A 151 3.11 5.93 -20.48
C ALA A 151 2.10 6.79 -21.25
N ALA A 152 1.26 7.56 -20.53
CA ALA A 152 0.27 8.44 -21.13
C ALA A 152 0.93 9.53 -22.00
N THR A 153 1.95 10.20 -21.47
CA THR A 153 2.67 11.27 -22.18
C THR A 153 3.50 10.74 -23.35
N ALA A 154 4.19 9.60 -23.18
CA ALA A 154 4.92 8.93 -24.26
C ALA A 154 4.02 8.49 -25.42
N SER A 155 2.73 8.24 -25.14
CA SER A 155 1.72 7.89 -26.15
C SER A 155 1.13 9.11 -26.86
N GLY A 156 1.64 10.32 -26.61
CA GLY A 156 1.25 11.55 -27.29
C GLY A 156 0.12 12.34 -26.60
N MET A 157 -0.29 11.95 -25.39
CA MET A 157 -1.24 12.76 -24.62
C MET A 157 -0.56 14.03 -24.12
N ALA A 158 -1.13 15.20 -24.42
CA ALA A 158 -0.54 16.49 -24.07
C ALA A 158 -0.45 16.75 -22.55
N ILE A 159 -1.38 16.21 -21.77
CA ILE A 159 -1.46 16.39 -20.30
C ILE A 159 -1.12 15.08 -19.56
N GLY A 160 -1.54 13.94 -20.10
CA GLY A 160 -1.47 12.65 -19.43
C GLY A 160 -2.66 12.44 -18.48
N ILE A 161 -2.39 12.04 -17.24
CA ILE A 161 -3.37 11.78 -16.19
C ILE A 161 -3.81 13.09 -15.53
N MET A 162 -5.11 13.25 -15.35
CA MET A 162 -5.70 14.33 -14.57
C MET A 162 -6.22 13.77 -13.23
N HIS A 163 -5.71 14.30 -12.12
CA HIS A 163 -6.16 13.95 -10.77
C HIS A 163 -7.26 14.90 -10.28
N ASP A 164 -8.14 14.39 -9.43
CA ASP A 164 -9.19 15.15 -8.72
C ASP A 164 -8.86 15.22 -7.22
N LEU A 165 -9.17 16.35 -6.56
CA LEU A 165 -8.75 16.69 -5.18
C LEU A 165 -9.90 17.18 -4.29
#